data_AF-A0A935TDC6-F1
#
_entry.id   AF-A0A935TDC6-F1
#
_cell.length_a   1.000
_cell.length_b   1.000
_cell.length_c   1.000
_cell.angle_alpha   90.00
_cell.angle_beta   90.00
_cell.angle_gamma   90.00
#
_symmetry.space_group_name_H-M   'P 1'
#
loop_
_entity.id
_entity.type
_entity.pdbx_description
1 polymer ?
#
loop_
_entity_poly.entity_id
_entity_poly.type
_entity_poly.pdbx_seq_one_letter_code
_entity_poly.pdbx_strand_id
1 'polypeptide(L)'
;MSEQVSPALLAAREADARVSQCLKESRSFLLEAGAGAGKTYSLVETLRYLLATQSDYLRRYNQRIACITYTNAATAVISSRIDGNPLVFTDTIVSVRPIHL
;
A
#
# COMPACT_ATOMS: atom_id res chain seq x y z
N MET A 1 -16.40 -27.29 14.20
CA MET A 1 -17.06 -26.03 13.75
C MET A 1 -16.38 -25.59 12.47
N SER A 2 -17.01 -25.82 11.31
CA SER A 2 -16.54 -25.24 10.06
C SER A 2 -16.96 -23.78 10.04
N GLU A 3 -16.01 -22.86 10.17
CA GLU A 3 -16.24 -21.44 9.88
C GLU A 3 -16.69 -21.33 8.43
N GLN A 4 -17.96 -21.00 8.20
CA GLN A 4 -18.42 -20.67 6.87
C GLN A 4 -17.84 -19.31 6.51
N VAL A 5 -16.80 -19.32 5.67
CA VAL A 5 -16.14 -18.11 5.18
C VAL A 5 -17.12 -17.33 4.30
N SER A 6 -17.31 -16.04 4.59
CA SER A 6 -18.22 -15.21 3.82
C SER A 6 -17.70 -14.94 2.40
N PRO A 7 -18.58 -14.78 1.39
CA PRO A 7 -18.16 -14.43 0.02
C PRO A 7 -17.31 -13.14 -0.04
N ALA A 8 -17.62 -12.17 0.84
CA ALA A 8 -16.86 -10.93 0.94
C ALA A 8 -15.41 -11.18 1.40
N LEU A 9 -15.18 -12.09 2.34
CA LEU A 9 -13.83 -12.43 2.80
C LEU A 9 -13.04 -13.17 1.71
N LEU A 10 -13.68 -14.04 0.94
CA LEU A 10 -13.04 -14.72 -0.20
C LEU A 10 -12.62 -13.72 -1.27
N ALA A 11 -13.51 -12.79 -1.65
CA ALA A 11 -13.22 -11.75 -2.62
C ALA A 11 -12.07 -10.84 -2.18
N ALA A 12 -12.03 -10.46 -0.89
CA ALA A 12 -10.94 -9.67 -0.34
C ALA A 12 -9.59 -10.40 -0.43
N ARG A 13 -9.55 -11.68 -0.05
CA ARG A 13 -8.33 -12.51 -0.14
C ARG A 13 -7.84 -12.67 -1.57
N GLU A 14 -8.76 -12.86 -2.51
CA GLU A 14 -8.44 -12.96 -3.93
C GLU A 14 -7.87 -11.64 -4.47
N ALA A 15 -8.46 -10.50 -4.07
CA ALA A 15 -7.95 -9.18 -4.44
C ALA A 15 -6.53 -8.95 -3.90
N ASP A 16 -6.29 -9.25 -2.62
CA ASP A 16 -4.96 -9.11 -2.01
C ASP A 16 -3.92 -10.04 -2.68
N ALA A 17 -4.32 -11.26 -3.07
CA ALA A 17 -3.45 -12.18 -3.80
C ALA A 17 -3.07 -11.61 -5.19
N ARG A 18 -4.03 -11.03 -5.92
CA ARG A 18 -3.78 -10.37 -7.22
C ARG A 18 -2.88 -9.15 -7.07
N VAL A 19 -3.07 -8.34 -6.02
CA VAL A 19 -2.16 -7.23 -5.69
C VAL A 19 -0.74 -7.75 -5.46
N SER A 20 -0.56 -8.77 -4.64
CA SER A 20 0.76 -9.38 -4.38
C SER A 20 1.42 -9.89 -5.67
N GLN A 21 0.65 -10.51 -6.57
CA GLN A 21 1.15 -10.95 -7.88
C GLN A 21 1.61 -9.76 -8.74
N CYS A 22 0.81 -8.70 -8.84
CA CYS A 22 1.19 -7.50 -9.57
C CYS A 22 2.48 -6.87 -9.02
N LEU A 23 2.66 -6.82 -7.69
CA LEU A 23 3.89 -6.32 -7.08
C LEU A 23 5.11 -7.18 -7.44
N LYS A 24 4.98 -8.51 -7.43
CA LYS A 24 6.07 -9.43 -7.81
C LYS A 24 6.48 -9.29 -9.27
N GLU A 25 5.51 -9.04 -10.14
CA GLU A 25 5.71 -8.86 -11.58
C GLU A 25 6.02 -7.41 -11.96
N SER A 26 6.14 -6.50 -10.98
CA SER A 26 6.36 -5.06 -11.19
C SER A 26 5.35 -4.43 -12.15
N ARG A 27 4.07 -4.83 -12.04
CA ARG A 27 2.96 -4.30 -12.85
C ARG A 27 2.10 -3.31 -12.08
N SER A 28 1.69 -2.24 -12.75
CA SER A 28 0.70 -1.30 -12.26
C SER A 28 -0.68 -1.97 -12.09
N PHE A 29 -1.44 -1.55 -11.09
CA PHE A 29 -2.78 -2.06 -10.81
C PHE A 29 -3.71 -0.98 -10.22
N LEU A 30 -5.01 -1.22 -10.31
CA LEU A 30 -6.06 -0.42 -9.67
C LEU A 30 -6.87 -1.33 -8.74
N LEU A 31 -7.02 -0.92 -7.47
CA LEU A 31 -7.82 -1.66 -6.50
C LEU A 31 -9.20 -1.00 -6.32
N GLU A 32 -10.19 -1.54 -7.00
CA GLU A 32 -11.60 -1.15 -6.84
C GLU A 32 -12.27 -2.00 -5.76
N ALA A 33 -13.07 -1.37 -4.92
CA ALA A 33 -13.75 -2.00 -3.78
C ALA A 33 -14.85 -1.07 -3.24
N GLY A 34 -15.84 -1.63 -2.54
CA GLY A 34 -16.87 -0.82 -1.87
C GLY A 34 -16.34 -0.01 -0.69
N ALA A 35 -17.19 0.86 -0.14
CA ALA A 35 -16.92 1.51 1.15
C ALA A 35 -16.78 0.44 2.25
N GLY A 36 -15.84 0.63 3.17
CA GLY A 36 -15.60 -0.32 4.26
C GLY A 36 -14.92 -1.64 3.86
N ALA A 37 -14.62 -1.87 2.57
CA ALA A 37 -14.00 -3.11 2.08
C ALA A 37 -12.48 -3.24 2.40
N GLY A 38 -11.92 -2.34 3.22
CA GLY A 38 -10.53 -2.46 3.68
C GLY A 38 -9.45 -1.89 2.76
N LYS A 39 -9.76 -0.99 1.81
CA LYS A 39 -8.76 -0.40 0.89
C LYS A 39 -7.50 0.13 1.57
N THR A 40 -7.67 0.89 2.66
CA THR A 40 -6.54 1.45 3.43
C THR A 40 -5.72 0.34 4.10
N TYR A 41 -6.36 -0.76 4.48
CA TYR A 41 -5.67 -1.93 5.01
C TYR A 41 -4.83 -2.61 3.91
N SER A 42 -5.42 -2.94 2.75
CA SER A 42 -4.68 -3.52 1.62
C SER A 42 -3.52 -2.64 1.15
N LEU A 43 -3.68 -1.31 1.14
CA LEU A 43 -2.58 -0.37 0.84
C LEU A 43 -1.43 -0.49 1.85
N VAL A 44 -1.73 -0.55 3.15
CA VAL A 44 -0.71 -0.69 4.19
C VAL A 44 0.00 -2.04 4.09
N GLU A 45 -0.72 -3.13 3.84
CA GLU A 45 -0.11 -4.45 3.63
C GLU A 45 0.78 -4.48 2.38
N THR A 46 0.38 -3.78 1.31
CA THR A 46 1.21 -3.57 0.11
C THR A 46 2.52 -2.87 0.47
N LEU A 47 2.47 -1.77 1.23
CA LEU A 47 3.67 -1.05 1.68
C LEU A 47 4.57 -1.93 2.56
N ARG A 48 3.99 -2.70 3.48
CA ARG A 48 4.74 -3.64 4.34
C ARG A 48 5.44 -4.71 3.53
N TYR A 49 4.76 -5.28 2.54
CA TYR A 49 5.35 -6.25 1.63
C TYR A 49 6.54 -5.66 0.85
N LEU A 50 6.39 -4.44 0.31
CA LEU A 50 7.47 -3.76 -0.40
C LEU A 50 8.67 -3.45 0.52
N LEU A 51 8.42 -3.00 1.74
CA LEU A 51 9.47 -2.77 2.74
C LEU A 51 10.19 -4.07 3.11
N ALA A 52 9.46 -5.18 3.26
CA ALA A 52 10.04 -6.48 3.58
C ALA A 52 10.87 -7.07 2.43
N THR A 53 10.50 -6.81 1.18
CA THR A 53 11.11 -7.46 0.00
C THR A 53 12.09 -6.58 -0.77
N GLN A 54 12.00 -5.26 -0.66
CA GLN A 54 12.77 -4.31 -1.48
C GLN A 54 13.58 -3.30 -0.68
N SER A 55 13.54 -3.31 0.67
CA SER A 55 14.22 -2.29 1.48
C SER A 55 15.72 -2.18 1.22
N ASP A 56 16.43 -3.30 1.01
CA ASP A 56 17.86 -3.27 0.72
C ASP A 56 18.16 -2.65 -0.65
N TYR A 57 17.33 -2.96 -1.65
CA TYR A 57 17.42 -2.34 -2.97
C TYR A 57 17.16 -0.83 -2.86
N LEU A 58 16.07 -0.43 -2.22
CA LEU A 58 15.71 0.98 -2.04
C LEU A 58 16.83 1.77 -1.34
N ARG A 59 17.41 1.22 -0.27
CA ARG A 59 18.56 1.83 0.42
C ARG A 59 19.78 1.94 -0.48
N ARG A 60 20.14 0.85 -1.17
CA ARG A 60 21.33 0.79 -2.03
C ARG A 60 21.28 1.82 -3.16
N TYR A 61 20.10 2.07 -3.71
CA TYR A 61 19.89 3.00 -4.82
C TYR A 61 19.33 4.36 -4.39
N ASN A 62 19.27 4.63 -3.08
CA ASN A 62 18.73 5.88 -2.51
C ASN A 62 17.31 6.20 -3.02
N GLN A 63 16.49 5.17 -3.20
CA GLN A 63 15.10 5.27 -3.66
C GLN A 63 14.11 5.15 -2.50
N ARG A 64 12.91 5.71 -2.70
CA ARG A 64 11.80 5.65 -1.73
C ARG A 64 10.51 5.27 -2.44
N ILE A 65 9.60 4.65 -1.70
CA ILE A 65 8.23 4.39 -2.14
C ILE A 65 7.42 5.68 -1.92
N ALA A 66 6.84 6.24 -2.97
CA ALA A 66 5.92 7.38 -2.85
C ALA A 66 4.48 6.89 -2.62
N CYS A 67 3.89 7.26 -1.49
CA CYS A 67 2.49 7.03 -1.15
C CYS A 67 1.76 8.36 -1.13
N ILE A 68 1.02 8.67 -2.20
CA ILE A 68 0.35 9.96 -2.37
C ILE A 68 -1.15 9.79 -2.06
N THR A 69 -1.70 10.71 -1.28
CA THR A 69 -3.13 10.72 -0.92
C THR A 69 -3.76 12.11 -1.10
N TYR A 70 -5.07 12.23 -0.87
CA TYR A 70 -5.78 13.50 -0.98
C TYR A 70 -5.79 14.32 0.31
N THR A 71 -5.63 13.67 1.48
CA THR A 71 -5.80 14.35 2.78
C THR A 71 -4.66 14.08 3.74
N ASN A 72 -4.29 15.09 4.53
CA ASN A 72 -3.30 14.96 5.59
C ASN A 72 -3.70 13.91 6.65
N ALA A 73 -5.00 13.75 6.89
CA ALA A 73 -5.50 12.71 7.79
C ALA A 73 -5.17 11.30 7.28
N ALA A 74 -5.33 11.05 5.97
CA ALA A 74 -4.93 9.77 5.38
C ALA A 74 -3.40 9.58 5.42
N THR A 75 -2.62 10.65 5.17
CA THR A 75 -1.15 10.63 5.32
C THR A 75 -0.74 10.18 6.72
N ALA A 76 -1.35 10.77 7.76
CA ALA A 76 -1.06 10.45 9.15
C ALA A 76 -1.43 9.00 9.50
N VAL A 77 -2.60 8.52 9.06
CA VAL A 77 -3.04 7.14 9.28
C VAL A 77 -2.09 6.14 8.62
N ILE A 78 -1.70 6.38 7.36
CA ILE A 78 -0.81 5.47 6.63
C ILE A 78 0.57 5.47 7.27
N SER A 79 1.15 6.65 7.51
CA SER A 79 2.47 6.81 8.13
C SER A 79 2.55 6.13 9.50
N SER A 80 1.54 6.31 10.36
CA SER A 80 1.46 5.65 11.66
C SER A 80 1.43 4.13 11.56
N ARG A 81 0.74 3.56 10.55
CA ARG A 81 0.63 2.10 10.40
C ARG A 81 1.90 1.44 9.85
N ILE A 82 2.80 2.22 9.25
CA ILE A 82 4.11 1.75 8.79
C ILE A 82 5.24 2.24 9.70
N ASP A 83 4.91 2.64 10.93
CA ASP A 83 5.86 3.13 11.95
C ASP A 83 6.74 4.29 11.47
N GLY A 84 6.20 5.14 10.58
CA GLY A 84 6.94 6.28 10.02
C GLY A 84 8.17 5.87 9.21
N ASN A 85 8.19 4.68 8.61
CA ASN A 85 9.37 4.15 7.93
C ASN A 85 9.93 5.14 6.88
N PRO A 86 11.21 5.55 6.98
CA PRO A 86 11.78 6.58 6.12
C PRO A 86 11.87 6.17 4.64
N LEU A 87 11.80 4.87 4.33
CA LEU A 87 11.77 4.38 2.95
C LEU A 87 10.43 4.64 2.25
N VAL A 88 9.40 5.04 2.98
CA VAL A 88 8.12 5.49 2.41
C VAL A 88 8.00 7.01 2.57
N PHE A 89 7.82 7.69 1.46
CA PHE A 89 7.43 9.10 1.45
C PHE A 89 5.91 9.17 1.35
N THR A 90 5.25 9.65 2.40
CA THR A 90 3.78 9.79 2.41
C THR A 90 3.41 11.26 2.43
N ASP A 91 2.67 11.73 1.44
CA ASP A 91 2.24 13.13 1.37
C ASP A 91 0.92 13.29 0.59
N THR A 92 0.37 14.50 0.62
CA THR A 92 -0.78 14.87 -0.19
C THR A 92 -0.37 15.30 -1.59
N ILE A 93 -1.23 15.02 -2.58
CA ILE A 93 -0.97 15.39 -3.99
C ILE A 93 -0.66 16.87 -4.18
N VAL A 94 -1.24 17.75 -3.34
CA VAL A 94 -1.01 19.21 -3.39
C VAL A 94 0.34 19.64 -2.81
N SER A 95 0.93 18.82 -1.95
CA SER A 95 2.25 19.08 -1.33
C SER A 95 3.40 18.58 -2.19
N VAL A 96 3.14 17.52 -2.97
CA VAL A 96 4.13 16.99 -3.92
C VAL A 96 4.41 18.06 -4.98
N ARG A 97 5.54 18.76 -4.83
CA ARG A 97 6.07 19.65 -5.87
C ARG A 97 6.33 18.82 -7.13
N PRO A 98 6.25 19.42 -8.34
CA PRO A 98 6.56 18.70 -9.56
C PRO A 98 8.01 18.15 -9.49
N ILE A 99 8.09 16.86 -9.18
CA ILE A 99 9.14 15.87 -9.47
C ILE A 99 10.55 16.25 -8.97
N HIS A 100 10.89 15.76 -7.76
CA HIS A 100 12.23 15.31 -7.36
C HIS A 100 12.08 14.01 -6.55
N LEU A 101 11.42 13.01 -7.16
CA LEU A 101 11.44 11.61 -6.70
C LEU A 101 12.51 10.84 -7.47
#